data_AF-A0A3S0C8T2-F1
#
_entry.id   AF-A0A3S0C8T2-F1
#
_cell.length_a   1.000
_cell.length_b   1.000
_cell.length_c   1.000
_cell.angle_alpha   90.00
_cell.angle_beta   90.00
_cell.angle_gamma   90.00
#
_symmetry.space_group_name_H-M   'P 1'
#
loop_
_entity.id
_entity.type
_entity.pdbx_description
1 polymer ?
#
loop_
_entity_poly.entity_id
_entity_poly.type
_entity_poly.pdbx_seq_one_letter_code
_entity_poly.pdbx_strand_id
1 'polypeptide(L)'
;ADPFLPFMIKNNTTEYPKKRFEIFEAFHDEIYREYDAYLQGPTPIRMKMLGFWEYFSESFSDPQKTYKKIKKAGNSKNYEAAVKEIFKNG
;
A
#
# COMPACT_ATOMS: atom_id res chain seq x y z
N ALA A 1 5.93 4.19 -9.61
CA ALA A 1 4.87 5.03 -10.21
C ALA A 1 4.15 5.78 -9.10
N ASP A 2 3.78 7.05 -9.33
CA ASP A 2 3.09 7.88 -8.33
C ASP A 2 1.58 7.52 -8.25
N PRO A 3 1.08 6.99 -7.10
CA PRO A 3 -0.31 6.58 -6.96
C PRO A 3 -1.30 7.76 -6.94
N PHE A 4 -0.83 9.00 -6.77
CA PHE A 4 -1.68 10.21 -6.79
C PHE A 4 -1.76 10.85 -8.18
N LEU A 5 -0.93 10.40 -9.13
CA LEU A 5 -0.89 10.95 -10.47
C LEU A 5 -2.26 10.97 -11.18
N PRO A 6 -3.10 9.91 -11.11
CA PRO A 6 -4.44 9.95 -11.70
C PRO A 6 -5.35 11.02 -11.08
N PHE A 7 -5.25 11.24 -9.76
CA PHE A 7 -6.02 12.27 -9.07
C PHE A 7 -5.55 13.67 -9.44
N MET A 8 -4.23 13.89 -9.51
CA MET A 8 -3.64 15.17 -9.87
C MET A 8 -3.98 15.59 -11.30
N ILE A 9 -3.90 14.66 -12.25
CA ILE A 9 -4.32 14.88 -13.65
C ILE A 9 -5.81 15.26 -13.70
N LYS A 10 -6.66 14.54 -12.97
CA LYS A 10 -8.11 14.80 -12.95
C LYS A 10 -8.47 16.17 -12.39
N ASN A 11 -7.75 16.65 -11.38
CA ASN A 11 -8.03 17.92 -10.71
C ASN A 11 -7.19 19.09 -11.23
N ASN A 12 -6.38 18.87 -12.28
CA ASN A 12 -5.45 19.86 -12.84
C ASN A 12 -4.59 20.55 -11.76
N THR A 13 -4.07 19.75 -10.82
CA THR A 13 -3.23 20.23 -9.71
C THR A 13 -1.91 19.47 -9.69
N THR A 14 -0.85 20.13 -9.23
CA THR A 14 0.45 19.53 -8.94
C THR A 14 0.68 19.38 -7.43
N GLU A 15 -0.28 19.84 -6.62
CA GLU A 15 -0.22 19.73 -5.17
C GLU A 15 -0.71 18.37 -4.71
N TYR A 16 0.13 17.69 -3.92
CA TYR A 16 -0.30 16.49 -3.23
C TYR A 16 -1.40 16.83 -2.22
N PRO A 17 -2.43 15.95 -2.08
CA PRO A 17 -3.45 16.13 -1.06
C PRO A 17 -2.81 16.23 0.33
N LYS A 18 -3.27 17.18 1.17
CA LYS A 18 -2.80 17.29 2.57
C LYS A 18 -2.93 15.99 3.36
N LYS A 19 -3.90 15.14 2.98
CA LYS A 19 -4.21 13.84 3.58
C LYS A 19 -3.76 12.66 2.71
N ARG A 20 -2.67 12.83 1.93
CA ARG A 20 -2.22 11.83 0.95
C ARG A 20 -2.12 10.42 1.53
N PHE A 21 -1.55 10.26 2.72
CA PHE A 21 -1.39 8.95 3.34
C PHE A 21 -2.69 8.37 3.88
N GLU A 22 -3.63 9.19 4.36
CA GLU A 22 -4.97 8.72 4.75
C GLU A 22 -5.73 8.18 3.52
N ILE A 23 -5.65 8.89 2.40
CA ILE A 23 -6.27 8.46 1.13
C ILE A 23 -5.62 7.17 0.64
N PHE A 24 -4.30 7.06 0.75
CA PHE A 24 -3.57 5.89 0.31
C PHE A 24 -3.78 4.67 1.21
N GLU A 25 -3.86 4.86 2.52
CA GLU A 25 -4.21 3.80 3.47
C GLU A 25 -5.62 3.27 3.18
N ALA A 26 -6.60 4.15 2.96
CA ALA A 26 -7.94 3.75 2.56
C ALA A 26 -7.97 2.96 1.23
N PHE A 27 -7.18 3.38 0.24
CA PHE A 27 -7.04 2.67 -1.03
C PHE A 27 -6.38 1.29 -0.86
N HIS A 28 -5.33 1.21 -0.05
CA HIS A 28 -4.67 -0.04 0.31
C HIS A 28 -5.67 -1.01 0.97
N ASP A 29 -6.44 -0.53 1.94
CA ASP A 29 -7.39 -1.33 2.71
C ASP A 29 -8.54 -1.85 1.84
N GLU A 30 -9.02 -1.05 0.88
CA GLU A 30 -10.03 -1.48 -0.09
C GLU A 30 -9.49 -2.62 -0.96
N ILE A 31 -8.31 -2.46 -1.56
CA ILE A 31 -7.66 -3.50 -2.37
C ILE A 31 -7.45 -4.77 -1.55
N TYR A 32 -6.96 -4.64 -0.32
CA TYR A 32 -6.74 -5.76 0.57
C TYR A 32 -8.06 -6.52 0.81
N ARG A 33 -9.13 -5.80 1.18
CA ARG A 33 -10.44 -6.41 1.46
C ARG A 33 -11.04 -7.09 0.23
N GLU A 34 -11.00 -6.45 -0.93
CA GLU A 34 -11.52 -7.03 -2.18
C GLU A 34 -10.77 -8.29 -2.57
N TYR A 35 -9.43 -8.29 -2.47
CA TYR A 35 -8.65 -9.50 -2.74
C TYR A 35 -8.84 -10.57 -1.69
N ASP A 36 -9.05 -10.24 -0.41
CA ASP A 36 -9.31 -11.24 0.64
C ASP A 36 -10.64 -11.96 0.37
N ALA A 37 -11.67 -11.20 -0.03
CA ALA A 37 -12.97 -11.74 -0.39
C ALA A 37 -12.95 -12.53 -1.72
N TYR A 38 -12.18 -12.07 -2.71
CA TYR A 38 -12.07 -12.68 -4.03
C TYR A 38 -11.19 -13.92 -4.05
N LEU A 39 -10.07 -13.90 -3.32
CA LEU A 39 -9.11 -15.00 -3.25
C LEU A 39 -9.59 -16.08 -2.26
N GLN A 40 -10.72 -16.71 -2.57
CA GLN A 40 -11.12 -17.96 -1.91
C GLN A 40 -10.28 -19.12 -2.49
N GLY A 41 -9.06 -19.31 -1.97
CA GLY A 41 -8.14 -20.33 -2.47
C GLY A 41 -6.79 -20.37 -1.74
N PRO A 42 -5.85 -21.25 -2.15
CA PRO A 42 -4.57 -21.44 -1.46
C PRO A 42 -3.57 -20.29 -1.68
N THR A 43 -3.87 -19.34 -2.57
CA THR A 43 -3.03 -18.19 -2.85
C THR A 43 -3.04 -17.23 -1.66
N PRO A 44 -1.92 -17.02 -0.96
CA PRO A 44 -1.90 -16.11 0.18
C PRO A 44 -2.09 -14.68 -0.33
N ILE A 45 -3.14 -13.98 0.13
CA ILE A 45 -3.37 -12.54 -0.14
C ILE A 45 -2.09 -11.70 -0.01
N ARG A 46 -1.25 -12.02 0.97
CA ARG A 46 0.07 -11.40 1.18
C ARG A 46 0.95 -11.41 -0.07
N MET A 47 0.99 -12.49 -0.84
CA MET A 47 1.80 -12.55 -2.07
C MET A 47 1.27 -11.59 -3.13
N LYS A 48 -0.06 -11.48 -3.24
CA LYS A 48 -0.70 -10.51 -4.15
C LYS A 48 -0.37 -9.09 -3.74
N MET A 49 -0.50 -8.79 -2.45
CA MET A 49 -0.14 -7.49 -1.89
C MET A 49 1.34 -7.17 -2.02
N LEU A 50 2.24 -8.15 -1.88
CA LEU A 50 3.68 -7.94 -2.05
C LEU A 50 4.01 -7.39 -3.45
N GLY A 51 3.32 -7.84 -4.49
CA GLY A 51 3.46 -7.28 -5.84
C GLY A 51 3.01 -5.83 -5.93
N PHE A 52 1.91 -5.45 -5.28
CA PHE A 52 1.50 -4.04 -5.18
C PHE A 52 2.53 -3.20 -4.41
N TRP A 53 3.13 -3.78 -3.37
CA TRP A 53 4.13 -3.11 -2.54
C TRP A 53 5.44 -2.78 -3.27
N GLU A 54 5.74 -3.42 -4.41
CA GLU A 54 6.83 -2.97 -5.29
C GLU A 54 6.59 -1.52 -5.74
N TYR A 55 5.36 -1.19 -6.09
CA TYR A 55 4.99 0.17 -6.51
C TYR A 55 4.67 1.08 -5.34
N PHE A 56 3.93 0.59 -4.33
CA PHE A 56 3.53 1.41 -3.17
C PHE A 56 4.72 1.92 -2.38
N SER A 57 5.80 1.13 -2.29
CA SER A 57 7.01 1.52 -1.58
C SER A 57 7.64 2.81 -2.12
N GLU A 58 7.51 3.10 -3.42
CA GLU A 58 8.06 4.31 -4.05
C GLU A 58 7.41 5.61 -3.56
N SER A 59 6.24 5.52 -2.90
CA SER A 59 5.53 6.68 -2.35
C SER A 59 6.04 7.14 -0.98
N PHE A 60 7.00 6.40 -0.41
CA PHE A 60 7.58 6.68 0.90
C PHE A 60 9.04 7.14 0.77
N SER A 61 9.55 7.79 1.81
CA SER A 61 10.91 8.36 1.83
C SER A 61 12.04 7.32 1.68
N ASP A 62 11.80 6.08 2.11
CA ASP A 62 12.73 4.96 1.95
C ASP A 62 12.00 3.73 1.37
N PRO A 63 11.93 3.63 0.02
CA PRO A 63 11.23 2.54 -0.66
C PRO A 63 11.81 1.16 -0.34
N GLN A 64 13.14 1.04 -0.27
CA GLN A 64 13.80 -0.24 -0.01
C GLN A 64 13.47 -0.77 1.39
N LYS A 65 13.52 0.09 2.41
CA LYS A 65 13.16 -0.28 3.77
C LYS A 65 11.68 -0.64 3.89
N THR A 66 10.81 0.15 3.25
CA THR A 66 9.37 -0.07 3.21
C THR A 66 9.04 -1.44 2.61
N TYR A 67 9.54 -1.72 1.40
CA TYR A 67 9.33 -3.00 0.73
C TYR A 67 9.91 -4.19 1.52
N LYS A 68 11.13 -4.04 2.05
CA LYS A 68 11.79 -5.10 2.85
C LYS A 68 10.98 -5.44 4.11
N LYS A 69 10.32 -4.45 4.72
CA LYS A 69 9.48 -4.66 5.90
C LYS A 69 8.26 -5.53 5.59
N ILE A 70 7.55 -5.21 4.51
CA ILE A 70 6.41 -5.99 4.02
C ILE A 70 6.87 -7.40 3.63
N LYS A 71 7.98 -7.52 2.91
CA LYS A 71 8.55 -8.82 2.51
C LYS A 71 8.89 -9.74 3.70
N LYS A 72 9.30 -9.16 4.83
CA LYS A 72 9.61 -9.90 6.07
C LYS A 72 8.38 -10.29 6.88
N ALA A 73 7.20 -9.74 6.59
CA ALA A 73 5.98 -10.05 7.32
C ALA A 73 5.42 -11.44 6.93
N GLY A 74 5.87 -12.49 7.62
CA GLY A 74 5.55 -13.88 7.26
C GLY A 74 4.12 -14.37 7.52
N ASN A 75 3.23 -13.56 8.11
CA ASN A 75 1.83 -13.89 8.39
C ASN A 75 0.96 -12.61 8.35
N SER A 76 -0.37 -12.77 8.34
CA SER A 76 -1.31 -11.64 8.21
C SER A 76 -1.19 -10.62 9.36
N LYS A 77 -1.03 -11.09 10.61
CA LYS A 77 -0.86 -10.19 11.77
C LYS A 77 0.38 -9.31 11.64
N ASN A 78 1.52 -9.91 11.28
CA ASN A 78 2.77 -9.19 11.08
C ASN A 78 2.69 -8.26 9.86
N TYR A 79 1.91 -8.62 8.84
CA TYR A 79 1.69 -7.80 7.66
C TYR A 79 0.90 -6.54 8.03
N GLU A 80 -0.25 -6.68 8.69
CA GLU A 80 -1.06 -5.56 9.15
C GLU A 80 -0.28 -4.62 10.07
N ALA A 81 0.52 -5.17 10.99
CA ALA A 81 1.40 -4.37 11.85
C ALA A 81 2.45 -3.59 11.04
N ALA A 82 3.07 -4.23 10.05
CA ALA A 82 4.06 -3.58 9.18
C ALA A 82 3.43 -2.44 8.36
N VAL A 83 2.23 -2.65 7.80
CA VAL A 83 1.46 -1.66 7.04
C VAL A 83 1.15 -0.44 7.91
N LYS A 84 0.57 -0.65 9.10
CA LYS A 84 0.27 0.44 10.05
C LYS A 84 1.51 1.25 10.41
N GLU A 85 2.64 0.58 10.63
CA GLU A 85 3.88 1.27 10.95
C GLU A 85 4.46 2.06 9.76
N ILE A 86 4.24 1.60 8.53
CA ILE A 86 4.65 2.32 7.33
C ILE A 86 3.83 3.61 7.18
N PHE A 87 2.50 3.53 7.25
CA PHE A 87 1.63 4.70 7.12
C PHE A 87 1.78 5.70 8.27
N LYS A 88 2.07 5.23 9.49
CA LYS A 88 2.38 6.10 10.63
C LYS A 88 3.68 6.91 10.45
N ASN A 89 4.65 6.36 9.71
CA ASN A 89 5.97 6.97 9.50
C ASN A 89 6.11 7.63 8.12
N GLY A 90 5.04 7.66 7.33
CA GLY A 90 5.00 8.22 5.96
C GLY A 90 4.99 9.73 5.93
#